data_AF-A0AAX3E700-F1
#
_entry.id   AF-A0AAX3E700-F1
#
_cell.length_a   1.000
_cell.length_b   1.000
_cell.length_c   1.000
_cell.angle_alpha   90.00
_cell.angle_beta   90.00
_cell.angle_gamma   90.00
#
_symmetry.space_group_name_H-M   'P 1'
#
loop_
_entity.id
_entity.type
_entity.pdbx_description
1 polymer ?
#
loop_
_entity_poly.entity_id
_entity_poly.type
_entity_poly.pdbx_seq_one_letter_code
_entity_poly.pdbx_strand_id
1 'polypeptide(L)'
;MADENWKPKIIAIICNWCSYAGADLAGGARIQYPPDIRAVRVMCTGRIDPLFILKAFQDGADGVLVSGCHFGDCHYLEGNFKAAKRMFLLKSVLKNIGLDDKRLRMTFVSASEGAKWGTVMTDVVTTINELGPSPLKEFAR
;
A
#
# COMPACT_ATOMS: atom_id res chain seq x y z
N MET A 1 10.08 -9.02 -20.73
CA MET A 1 9.16 -10.07 -20.25
C MET A 1 9.59 -10.39 -18.84
N ALA A 2 8.67 -10.40 -17.87
CA ALA A 2 9.03 -10.75 -16.50
C ALA A 2 9.61 -12.17 -16.50
N ASP A 3 10.71 -12.37 -15.78
CA ASP A 3 11.32 -13.67 -15.54
C ASP A 3 10.24 -14.65 -15.06
N GLU A 4 10.24 -15.91 -15.55
CA GLU A 4 9.17 -16.89 -15.26
C GLU A 4 8.99 -17.17 -13.75
N ASN A 5 9.95 -16.75 -12.93
CA ASN A 5 9.95 -16.86 -11.47
C ASN A 5 9.78 -15.54 -10.70
N TRP A 6 9.46 -14.42 -11.36
CA TRP A 6 9.25 -13.15 -10.67
C TRP A 6 7.99 -13.18 -9.80
N LYS A 7 8.12 -12.72 -8.55
CA LYS A 7 7.00 -12.43 -7.65
C LYS A 7 7.06 -10.96 -7.22
N PRO A 8 5.92 -10.25 -7.20
CA PRO A 8 5.90 -8.85 -6.85
C PRO A 8 6.31 -8.64 -5.39
N LYS A 9 7.13 -7.63 -5.14
CA LYS A 9 7.46 -7.19 -3.78
C LYS A 9 6.62 -5.97 -3.42
N ILE A 10 5.62 -6.16 -2.56
CA ILE A 10 4.72 -5.07 -2.18
C ILE A 10 4.86 -4.74 -0.69
N ILE A 11 5.02 -3.46 -0.37
CA ILE A 11 5.02 -2.96 1.01
C ILE A 11 3.68 -2.31 1.31
N ALA A 12 3.03 -2.71 2.39
CA ALA A 12 1.79 -2.08 2.86
C ALA A 12 2.04 -1.31 4.16
N ILE A 13 1.97 0.02 4.15
CA ILE A 13 2.08 0.85 5.35
C ILE A 13 0.66 1.15 5.86
N ILE A 14 0.29 0.57 7.00
CA ILE A 14 -1.10 0.57 7.47
C ILE A 14 -1.27 1.11 8.89
N CYS A 15 -2.38 1.82 9.12
CA CYS A 15 -2.66 2.36 10.45
C CYS A 15 -3.07 1.26 11.44
N ASN A 16 -2.65 1.44 12.70
CA ASN A 16 -2.93 0.52 13.80
C ASN A 16 -4.42 0.34 14.07
N TRP A 17 -5.18 1.44 14.07
CA TRP A 17 -6.54 1.44 14.62
C TRP A 17 -7.60 0.83 13.71
N CYS A 18 -7.45 0.97 12.39
CA CYS A 18 -8.46 0.55 11.44
C CYS A 18 -7.91 -0.54 10.53
N SER A 19 -6.97 -0.20 9.65
CA SER A 19 -6.55 -1.14 8.60
C SER A 19 -5.76 -2.32 9.12
N TYR A 20 -4.93 -2.14 10.16
CA TYR A 20 -4.26 -3.26 10.82
C TYR A 20 -5.27 -4.19 11.51
N ALA A 21 -6.25 -3.63 12.23
CA ALA A 21 -7.34 -4.43 12.81
C ALA A 21 -8.20 -5.13 11.74
N GLY A 22 -8.45 -4.49 10.59
CA GLY A 22 -9.13 -5.11 9.45
C GLY A 22 -8.32 -6.26 8.85
N ALA A 23 -6.98 -6.14 8.82
CA ALA A 23 -6.09 -7.24 8.43
C ALA A 23 -6.13 -8.39 9.44
N ASP A 24 -6.11 -8.10 10.74
CA ASP A 24 -6.25 -9.10 11.80
C ASP A 24 -7.61 -9.81 11.72
N LEU A 25 -8.70 -9.07 11.45
CA LEU A 25 -10.03 -9.64 11.25
C LEU A 25 -10.07 -10.56 10.03
N ALA A 26 -9.43 -10.18 8.92
CA ALA A 26 -9.31 -11.04 7.75
C ALA A 26 -8.59 -12.35 8.09
N GLY A 27 -7.52 -12.29 8.89
CA GLY A 27 -6.81 -13.46 9.41
C GLY A 27 -7.68 -14.34 10.30
N GLY A 28 -8.38 -13.75 11.27
CA GLY A 28 -9.30 -14.45 12.16
C GLY A 28 -10.46 -15.12 11.42
N ALA A 29 -10.95 -14.49 10.35
CA ALA A 29 -11.98 -15.03 9.45
C ALA A 29 -11.43 -15.97 8.37
N ARG A 30 -10.12 -16.24 8.35
CA ARG A 30 -9.44 -17.14 7.39
C ARG A 30 -9.59 -16.73 5.93
N ILE A 31 -9.77 -15.43 5.67
CA ILE A 31 -9.93 -14.89 4.33
C ILE A 31 -8.59 -14.95 3.61
N GLN A 32 -8.53 -15.71 2.51
CA GLN A 32 -7.31 -15.89 1.73
C GLN A 32 -7.12 -14.72 0.76
N TYR A 33 -5.88 -14.31 0.59
CA TYR A 33 -5.42 -13.34 -0.41
C TYR A 33 -3.95 -13.65 -0.76
N PRO A 34 -3.42 -13.11 -1.87
CA PRO A 34 -2.06 -13.44 -2.27
C PRO A 34 -0.98 -13.02 -1.24
N PRO A 35 0.09 -13.81 -1.06
CA PRO A 35 1.07 -13.63 0.02
C PRO A 35 2.19 -12.61 -0.30
N ASP A 36 2.05 -11.82 -1.36
CA ASP A 36 3.11 -10.97 -1.91
C ASP A 36 3.25 -9.59 -1.21
N ILE A 37 2.41 -9.33 -0.21
CA ILE A 37 2.36 -8.07 0.55
C ILE A 37 2.98 -8.24 1.94
N ARG A 38 3.86 -7.32 2.34
CA ARG A 38 4.42 -7.24 3.69
C ARG A 38 3.97 -5.96 4.37
N ALA A 39 3.30 -6.11 5.52
CA ALA A 39 2.74 -4.98 6.25
C ALA A 39 3.76 -4.32 7.20
N VAL A 40 3.76 -2.99 7.23
CA VAL A 40 4.46 -2.14 8.19
C VAL A 40 3.41 -1.36 8.96
N ARG A 41 3.35 -1.57 10.27
CA ARG A 41 2.38 -0.91 11.14
C ARG A 41 2.85 0.49 11.53
N VAL A 42 1.97 1.47 11.40
CA VAL A 42 2.12 2.82 11.96
C VAL A 42 0.90 3.18 12.79
N MET A 43 1.01 4.11 13.75
CA MET A 43 -0.16 4.49 14.55
C MET A 43 -1.24 5.19 13.72
N CYS A 44 -0.84 5.98 12.73
CA CYS A 44 -1.75 6.73 11.87
C CYS A 44 -1.14 6.86 10.47
N THR A 45 -1.96 6.87 9.43
CA THR A 45 -1.50 7.23 8.08
C THR A 45 -0.94 8.65 8.02
N GLY A 46 -1.34 9.54 8.92
CA GLY A 46 -0.74 10.88 9.05
C GLY A 46 0.76 10.88 9.36
N ARG A 47 1.30 9.77 9.90
CA ARG A 47 2.74 9.57 10.14
C ARG A 47 3.53 9.35 8.85
N ILE A 48 2.86 8.94 7.78
CA ILE A 48 3.49 8.54 6.52
C ILE A 48 4.03 9.80 5.84
N ASP A 49 5.34 9.82 5.72
CA ASP A 49 6.09 10.78 4.94
C ASP A 49 6.25 10.25 3.51
N PRO A 50 6.09 11.07 2.45
CA PRO A 50 6.36 10.66 1.07
C PRO A 50 7.73 10.00 0.86
N LEU A 51 8.75 10.39 1.64
CA LEU A 51 10.07 9.78 1.57
C LEU A 51 10.08 8.30 1.93
N PHE A 52 9.15 7.81 2.77
CA PHE A 52 9.03 6.38 3.06
C PHE A 52 8.61 5.59 1.84
N ILE A 53 7.72 6.16 1.03
CA ILE A 53 7.22 5.55 -0.20
C ILE A 53 8.32 5.53 -1.26
N LEU A 54 9.02 6.66 -1.44
CA LEU A 54 10.14 6.75 -2.36
C LEU A 54 11.28 5.81 -1.98
N LYS A 55 11.58 5.69 -0.67
CA LYS A 55 12.58 4.75 -0.17
C LYS A 55 12.17 3.30 -0.43
N ALA A 56 10.91 2.94 -0.25
CA ALA A 56 10.43 1.60 -0.58
C ALA A 56 10.64 1.26 -2.07
N PHE A 57 10.36 2.19 -2.98
CA PHE A 57 10.64 2.01 -4.39
C PHE A 57 12.14 1.94 -4.70
N GLN A 58 12.96 2.79 -4.06
CA GLN A 58 14.42 2.75 -4.16
C GLN A 58 14.99 1.40 -3.69
N ASP A 59 14.39 0.79 -2.66
CA ASP A 59 14.79 -0.52 -2.12
C ASP A 59 14.23 -1.70 -2.93
N GLY A 60 13.61 -1.42 -4.08
CA GLY A 60 13.16 -2.43 -5.03
C GLY A 60 11.74 -2.96 -4.79
N ALA A 61 10.86 -2.19 -4.14
CA ALA A 61 9.43 -2.50 -4.13
C ALA A 61 8.83 -2.34 -5.54
N ASP A 62 7.98 -3.29 -5.92
CA ASP A 62 7.21 -3.25 -7.16
C ASP A 62 5.90 -2.46 -7.00
N GLY A 63 5.40 -2.37 -5.76
CA GLY A 63 4.26 -1.57 -5.38
C GLY A 63 4.27 -1.18 -3.90
N VAL A 64 3.56 -0.10 -3.59
CA VAL A 64 3.35 0.38 -2.22
C VAL A 64 1.87 0.64 -1.99
N LEU A 65 1.34 0.02 -0.92
CA LEU A 65 0.00 0.25 -0.42
C LEU A 65 0.07 1.12 0.84
N VAL A 66 -0.78 2.14 0.92
CA VAL A 66 -1.06 2.89 2.14
C VAL A 66 -2.50 2.64 2.53
N SER A 67 -2.77 2.21 3.76
CA SER A 67 -4.15 2.00 4.21
C SER A 67 -4.44 2.64 5.56
N GLY A 68 -5.57 3.33 5.66
CA GLY A 68 -6.01 4.02 6.88
C GLY A 68 -7.49 3.88 7.20
N CYS A 69 -7.92 4.57 8.25
CA CYS A 69 -9.33 4.73 8.59
C CYS A 69 -10.06 5.55 7.51
N HIS A 70 -11.37 5.33 7.36
CA HIS A 70 -12.25 6.18 6.56
C HIS A 70 -12.20 7.64 7.01
N PHE A 71 -12.53 8.56 6.11
CA PHE A 71 -12.63 9.98 6.44
C PHE A 71 -13.74 10.19 7.47
N GLY A 72 -13.46 10.97 8.51
CA GLY A 72 -14.31 11.11 9.70
C GLY A 72 -13.95 10.16 10.84
N ASP A 73 -13.38 8.99 10.54
CA ASP A 73 -13.12 7.93 11.54
C ASP A 73 -11.66 7.87 12.01
N CYS A 74 -10.85 8.87 11.68
CA CYS A 74 -9.45 8.85 12.10
C CYS A 74 -9.37 8.94 13.63
N HIS A 75 -8.70 7.97 14.25
CA HIS A 75 -8.43 8.00 15.69
C HIS A 75 -7.71 9.28 16.15
N TYR A 76 -6.94 9.89 15.25
CA TYR A 76 -6.24 11.16 15.48
C TYR A 76 -6.89 12.32 14.70
N LEU A 77 -8.20 12.26 14.50
CA LEU A 77 -9.09 13.25 13.87
C LEU A 77 -8.83 13.48 12.37
N GLU A 78 -7.65 13.96 12.00
CA GLU A 78 -7.39 14.48 10.65
C GLU A 78 -6.18 13.87 9.94
N GLY A 79 -5.50 12.91 10.58
CA GLY A 79 -4.25 12.36 10.06
C GLY A 79 -4.39 11.73 8.66
N ASN A 80 -5.50 11.05 8.41
CA ASN A 80 -5.81 10.45 7.11
C ASN A 80 -6.12 11.47 6.00
N PHE A 81 -6.73 12.61 6.31
CA PHE A 81 -6.93 13.70 5.34
C PHE A 81 -5.60 14.28 4.87
N LYS A 82 -4.65 14.49 5.80
CA LYS A 82 -3.29 14.96 5.46
C LYS A 82 -2.55 13.93 4.61
N ALA A 83 -2.66 12.65 4.95
CA ALA A 83 -2.08 11.56 4.18
C ALA A 83 -2.65 11.49 2.76
N ALA A 84 -3.97 11.61 2.60
CA ALA A 84 -4.63 11.56 1.30
C ALA A 84 -4.14 12.65 0.34
N LYS A 85 -4.02 13.89 0.83
CA LYS A 85 -3.46 15.01 0.06
C LYS A 85 -2.01 14.72 -0.38
N ARG A 86 -1.17 14.22 0.54
CA ARG A 86 0.24 13.89 0.23
C ARG A 86 0.35 12.75 -0.79
N MET A 87 -0.42 11.68 -0.64
CA MET A 87 -0.38 10.53 -1.55
C MET A 87 -0.90 10.90 -2.95
N PHE A 88 -1.92 11.75 -3.02
CA PHE A 88 -2.42 12.28 -4.29
C PHE A 88 -1.34 13.08 -5.05
N LEU A 89 -0.64 13.99 -4.37
CA LEU A 89 0.46 14.74 -4.99
C LEU A 89 1.65 13.85 -5.37
N LEU A 90 1.97 12.87 -4.50
CA LEU A 90 3.07 11.94 -4.75
C LEU A 90 2.85 11.12 -6.03
N LYS A 91 1.61 10.72 -6.34
CA LYS A 91 1.30 10.04 -7.61
C LYS A 91 1.74 10.82 -8.84
N SER A 92 1.52 12.14 -8.85
CA SER A 92 1.98 13.02 -9.93
C SER A 92 3.51 13.05 -10.04
N VAL A 93 4.21 13.08 -8.89
CA VAL A 93 5.68 13.00 -8.85
C VAL A 93 6.18 11.68 -9.42
N LEU A 94 5.58 10.54 -9.01
CA LEU A 94 5.94 9.21 -9.51
C LEU A 94 5.81 9.13 -11.04
N LYS A 95 4.70 9.63 -11.58
CA LYS A 95 4.48 9.67 -13.04
C LYS A 95 5.55 10.50 -13.76
N ASN A 96 5.94 11.65 -13.20
CA ASN A 96 6.95 12.53 -13.79
C ASN A 96 8.36 11.91 -13.81
N ILE A 97 8.67 11.02 -12.86
CA ILE A 97 9.95 10.30 -12.83
C ILE A 97 9.90 8.95 -13.58
N GLY A 98 8.84 8.70 -14.36
CA GLY A 98 8.70 7.50 -15.19
C GLY A 98 8.20 6.26 -14.44
N LEU A 99 7.68 6.40 -13.22
CA LEU A 99 7.06 5.30 -12.48
C LEU A 99 5.53 5.37 -12.62
N ASP A 100 4.91 4.25 -13.03
CA ASP A 100 3.45 4.17 -13.12
C ASP A 100 2.81 4.46 -11.75
N ASP A 101 1.88 5.42 -11.69
CA ASP A 101 1.28 5.88 -10.45
C ASP A 101 0.35 4.85 -9.81
N LYS A 102 -0.10 3.84 -10.58
CA LYS A 102 -0.84 2.67 -10.06
C LYS A 102 0.02 1.81 -9.12
N ARG A 103 1.35 1.94 -9.17
CA ARG A 103 2.25 1.27 -8.22
C ARG A 103 2.11 1.83 -6.79
N LEU A 104 1.56 3.02 -6.62
CA LEU A 104 1.17 3.57 -5.31
C LEU A 104 -0.36 3.55 -5.18
N ARG A 105 -0.88 2.83 -4.18
CA ARG A 105 -2.31 2.82 -3.88
C ARG A 105 -2.56 3.31 -2.46
N MET A 106 -3.54 4.18 -2.29
CA MET A 106 -4.07 4.54 -0.97
C MET A 106 -5.50 4.00 -0.85
N THR A 107 -5.80 3.31 0.26
CA THR A 107 -7.12 2.75 0.56
C THR A 107 -7.58 3.11 1.96
N PHE A 108 -8.87 2.90 2.20
CA PHE A 108 -9.49 3.13 3.49
C PHE A 108 -10.26 1.89 3.91
N VAL A 109 -9.81 1.26 4.99
CA VAL A 109 -10.33 -0.01 5.52
C VAL A 109 -10.47 0.14 7.03
N SER A 110 -11.69 0.04 7.53
CA SER A 110 -12.07 0.03 8.95
C SER A 110 -11.70 -1.28 9.63
N ALA A 111 -11.77 -1.29 10.96
CA ALA A 111 -11.48 -2.48 11.76
C ALA A 111 -12.43 -3.66 11.49
N SER A 112 -13.67 -3.40 11.06
CA SER A 112 -14.68 -4.42 10.79
C SER A 112 -14.72 -4.89 9.32
N GLU A 113 -13.84 -4.36 8.47
CA GLU A 113 -13.86 -4.58 7.02
C GLU A 113 -12.86 -5.66 6.57
N GLY A 114 -12.82 -6.82 7.26
CA GLY A 114 -11.88 -7.91 6.94
C GLY A 114 -12.06 -8.49 5.52
N ALA A 115 -13.32 -8.64 5.06
CA ALA A 115 -13.59 -9.08 3.69
C ALA A 115 -13.05 -8.10 2.64
N LYS A 116 -13.26 -6.80 2.86
CA LYS A 116 -12.73 -5.75 2.00
C LYS A 116 -11.21 -5.71 2.02
N TRP A 117 -10.56 -5.97 3.16
CA TRP A 117 -9.11 -6.11 3.23
C TRP A 117 -8.61 -7.18 2.25
N GLY A 118 -9.21 -8.37 2.25
CA GLY A 118 -8.88 -9.45 1.31
C GLY A 118 -9.06 -9.05 -0.16
N THR A 119 -10.14 -8.35 -0.49
CA THR A 119 -10.36 -7.80 -1.84
C THR A 119 -9.28 -6.78 -2.21
N VAL A 120 -8.96 -5.83 -1.32
CA VAL A 120 -7.92 -4.82 -1.56
C VAL A 120 -6.55 -5.45 -1.77
N MET A 121 -6.18 -6.47 -0.98
CA MET A 121 -4.91 -7.19 -1.16
C MET A 121 -4.83 -7.83 -2.56
N THR A 122 -5.89 -8.55 -2.94
CA THR A 122 -5.99 -9.21 -4.25
C THR A 122 -5.87 -8.19 -5.38
N ASP A 123 -6.64 -7.11 -5.33
CA ASP A 123 -6.63 -6.06 -6.35
C ASP A 123 -5.25 -5.42 -6.51
N VAL A 124 -4.57 -5.12 -5.40
CA VAL A 124 -3.23 -4.53 -5.41
C VAL A 124 -2.25 -5.49 -6.08
N VAL A 125 -2.25 -6.76 -5.68
CA VAL A 125 -1.33 -7.76 -6.24
C VAL A 125 -1.59 -7.97 -7.74
N THR A 126 -2.85 -8.10 -8.15
CA THR A 126 -3.23 -8.20 -9.57
C THR A 126 -2.72 -7.00 -10.37
N THR A 127 -2.95 -5.78 -9.87
CA THR A 127 -2.48 -4.55 -10.53
C THR A 127 -0.96 -4.55 -10.72
N ILE A 128 -0.20 -4.95 -9.69
CA ILE A 128 1.27 -4.98 -9.79
C ILE A 128 1.75 -6.09 -10.73
N ASN A 129 1.09 -7.25 -10.73
CA ASN A 129 1.41 -8.33 -11.67
C ASN A 129 1.22 -7.89 -13.13
N GLU A 130 0.15 -7.17 -13.45
CA GLU A 130 -0.10 -6.62 -14.78
C GLU A 130 0.97 -5.60 -15.21
N LEU A 131 1.48 -4.81 -14.26
CA LEU A 131 2.55 -3.83 -14.51
C LEU A 131 3.94 -4.45 -14.58
N GLY A 132 4.13 -5.66 -14.03
CA GLY A 132 5.42 -6.33 -13.94
C GLY A 132 6.42 -5.67 -12.97
N PRO A 133 7.69 -6.09 -12.99
CA PRO A 133 8.72 -5.60 -12.09
C PRO A 133 8.94 -4.08 -12.22
N SER A 134 9.30 -3.43 -11.11
CA SER A 134 9.59 -2.00 -11.08
C SER A 134 10.79 -1.66 -11.99
N PRO A 135 10.69 -0.59 -12.81
CA PRO A 135 11.81 -0.13 -13.65
C PRO A 135 12.97 0.43 -12.80
N LEU A 136 12.73 0.74 -11.53
CA LEU A 136 13.76 1.28 -10.63
C LEU A 136 14.72 0.22 -10.08
N LYS A 137 14.42 -1.07 -10.28
CA LYS A 137 15.24 -2.18 -9.78
C LYS A 137 16.67 -2.17 -10.36
N GLU A 138 16.85 -1.66 -11.58
CA GLU A 138 18.18 -1.54 -12.21
C GLU A 138 19.09 -0.53 -11.48
N PHE A 139 18.51 0.43 -10.77
CA PHE A 139 19.22 1.47 -10.02
C PHE A 139 19.40 1.14 -8.53
N ALA A 140 18.69 0.13 -8.04
CA ALA A 140 18.82 -0.40 -6.68
C ALA A 140 20.06 -1.29 -6.58
N ARG A 141 21.25 -0.68 -6.61
CA ARG A 141 22.53 -1.33 -6.28
C ARG A 141 22.86 -1.17 -4.81
#